data_AF-A0A7R9EP31-F1
#
_entry.id   AF-A0A7R9EP31-F1
#
_cell.length_a   1.000
_cell.length_b   1.000
_cell.length_c   1.000
_cell.angle_alpha   90.00
_cell.angle_beta   90.00
_cell.angle_gamma   90.00
#
_symmetry.space_group_name_H-M   'P 1'
#
loop_
_entity.id
_entity.type
_entity.pdbx_description
1 polymer ?
#
loop_
_entity_poly.entity_id
_entity_poly.type
_entity_poly.pdbx_seq_one_letter_code
_entity_poly.pdbx_strand_id
1 'polypeptide(L)'
;MSLIYVHCYVPGAFLIPFTVMLFLEGIPLFLVELGIGQRMRLGSLGVWNTIHPWLGGIGITSCVVTFFVALYYNVIITWCFFYLFNSFQSDMSDPQSPLPWANCPMINNTEVPECEKSSETAYFWYRTTLDSSPNIDELGDLKWWIVILLLLAWVVVFFIMMKGIQSSGKVVYFTSMFPYIVLTIFFIRGITLKGASAGLVHMYTPKVEKLLDPKVWLDAATQVFYSFGLAFGSLIAFGSYNTPDNNCVRDVILVSITNAFTAIYASVVVFAILGFKAMTNFDKCLVNNKMKLFQHNLLPNASVSTDIYESTLANLTAINATMDIDLETCDLSQQLNQV
;
A
#
# COMPACT_ATOMS: atom_id res chain seq x y z
N MET A 1 -0.05 -3.97 -3.20
CA MET A 1 1.29 -4.60 -3.33
C MET A 1 2.31 -3.64 -3.94
N SER A 2 1.99 -2.94 -5.04
CA SER A 2 2.94 -2.12 -5.80
C SER A 2 3.63 -0.98 -5.06
N LEU A 3 3.05 -0.51 -3.96
CA LEU A 3 3.54 0.65 -3.19
C LEU A 3 4.47 0.25 -2.02
N ILE A 4 4.48 -1.01 -1.60
CA ILE A 4 5.28 -1.47 -0.44
C ILE A 4 6.77 -1.55 -0.82
N TYR A 5 7.09 -2.03 -2.02
CA TYR A 5 8.47 -2.10 -2.51
C TYR A 5 9.08 -0.73 -2.80
N VAL A 6 8.26 0.21 -3.30
CA VAL A 6 8.65 1.62 -3.49
C VAL A 6 8.99 2.28 -2.14
N HIS A 7 8.40 1.79 -1.06
CA HIS A 7 8.61 2.31 0.29
C HIS A 7 9.84 1.72 1.01
N CYS A 8 10.08 0.40 0.88
CA CYS A 8 11.24 -0.26 1.51
C CYS A 8 12.59 0.20 0.95
N TYR A 9 12.62 0.68 -0.30
CA TYR A 9 13.82 1.25 -0.91
C TYR A 9 13.49 2.65 -1.36
N VAL A 10 13.94 3.65 -0.60
CA VAL A 10 13.79 5.10 -0.87
C VAL A 10 13.41 5.38 -2.33
N PRO A 11 12.17 5.84 -2.60
CA PRO A 11 11.50 5.68 -3.89
C PRO A 11 12.31 6.18 -5.09
N GLY A 12 13.09 7.25 -4.89
CA GLY A 12 13.84 7.91 -5.95
C GLY A 12 14.88 7.02 -6.61
N ALA A 13 15.49 6.09 -5.86
CA ALA A 13 16.44 5.14 -6.43
C ALA A 13 15.73 3.96 -7.11
N PHE A 14 14.61 3.47 -6.56
CA PHE A 14 13.88 2.30 -7.06
C PHE A 14 13.24 2.53 -8.45
N LEU A 15 12.86 3.77 -8.78
CA LEU A 15 12.30 4.12 -10.09
C LEU A 15 13.26 3.78 -11.26
N ILE A 16 14.58 3.83 -11.04
CA ILE A 16 15.58 3.54 -12.07
C ILE A 16 15.55 2.04 -12.43
N PRO A 17 15.81 1.08 -11.50
CA PRO A 17 15.67 -0.35 -11.77
C PRO A 17 14.30 -0.74 -12.31
N PHE A 18 13.22 -0.17 -11.75
CA PHE A 18 11.86 -0.46 -12.22
C PHE A 18 11.68 -0.08 -13.70
N THR A 19 12.12 1.11 -14.10
CA THR A 19 12.01 1.57 -15.50
C THR A 19 12.86 0.70 -16.43
N VAL A 20 14.08 0.34 -16.02
CA VAL A 20 14.95 -0.54 -16.81
C VAL A 20 14.32 -1.92 -17.00
N MET A 21 13.84 -2.56 -15.93
CA MET A 21 13.18 -3.87 -16.00
C MET A 21 11.87 -3.81 -16.78
N LEU A 22 11.13 -2.71 -16.70
CA LEU A 22 9.91 -2.49 -17.48
C LEU A 22 10.19 -2.56 -19.00
N PHE A 23 11.24 -1.89 -19.47
CA PHE A 23 11.59 -1.86 -20.90
C PHE A 23 12.26 -3.15 -21.38
N LEU A 24 13.15 -3.74 -20.58
CA LEU A 24 13.93 -4.90 -20.98
C LEU A 24 13.16 -6.22 -20.87
N GLU A 25 12.27 -6.34 -19.88
CA GLU A 25 11.58 -7.59 -19.57
C GLU A 25 10.07 -7.44 -19.67
N GLY A 26 9.51 -6.40 -19.04
CA GLY A 26 8.05 -6.21 -18.95
C GLY A 26 7.35 -6.11 -20.31
N ILE A 27 7.74 -5.12 -21.12
CA ILE A 27 7.12 -4.85 -22.43
C ILE A 27 7.30 -6.04 -23.39
N PRO A 28 8.51 -6.62 -23.56
CA PRO A 28 8.69 -7.78 -24.43
C PRO A 28 7.86 -8.99 -24.02
N LEU A 29 7.83 -9.35 -22.72
CA LEU A 29 7.06 -10.50 -22.25
C LEU A 29 5.56 -10.28 -22.40
N PHE A 30 5.07 -9.08 -22.10
CA PHE A 30 3.66 -8.73 -22.32
C PHE A 30 3.30 -8.90 -23.80
N LEU A 31 4.13 -8.38 -24.71
CA LEU A 31 3.88 -8.52 -26.15
C LEU A 31 3.81 -10.00 -26.59
N VAL A 32 4.72 -10.84 -26.07
CA VAL A 32 4.72 -12.27 -26.36
C VAL A 32 3.45 -12.95 -25.85
N GLU A 33 3.05 -12.71 -24.61
CA GLU A 33 1.86 -13.33 -24.02
C GLU A 33 0.57 -12.89 -24.71
N LEU A 34 0.41 -11.59 -24.98
CA LEU A 34 -0.78 -11.08 -25.66
C LEU A 34 -0.83 -11.57 -27.12
N GLY A 35 0.31 -11.52 -27.81
CA GLY A 35 0.43 -11.92 -29.21
C GLY A 35 0.19 -13.41 -29.42
N ILE A 36 0.72 -14.28 -28.55
CA ILE A 36 0.52 -15.72 -28.66
C ILE A 36 -0.94 -16.10 -28.38
N GLY A 37 -1.57 -15.45 -27.40
CA GLY A 37 -2.99 -15.59 -27.12
C GLY A 37 -3.85 -15.23 -28.33
N GLN A 38 -3.62 -14.05 -28.91
CA GLN A 38 -4.35 -13.57 -30.09
C GLN A 38 -4.16 -14.48 -31.31
N ARG A 39 -2.95 -15.01 -31.52
CA ARG A 39 -2.64 -15.88 -32.66
C ARG A 39 -3.29 -17.26 -32.54
N MET A 40 -3.23 -17.88 -31.37
CA MET A 40 -3.67 -19.26 -31.18
C MET A 40 -5.15 -19.38 -30.77
N ARG A 41 -5.74 -18.32 -30.19
CA ARG A 41 -7.13 -18.31 -29.70
C ARG A 41 -7.45 -19.42 -28.69
N LEU A 42 -6.46 -19.75 -27.87
CA LEU A 42 -6.55 -20.73 -26.79
C LEU A 42 -6.18 -20.06 -25.46
N GLY A 43 -6.67 -20.62 -24.36
CA GLY A 43 -6.18 -20.26 -23.03
C GLY A 43 -4.74 -20.74 -22.78
N SER A 44 -4.13 -20.28 -21.69
CA SER A 44 -2.72 -20.57 -21.36
C SER A 44 -2.34 -22.04 -21.48
N LEU A 45 -3.11 -22.96 -20.89
CA LEU A 45 -2.85 -24.41 -20.99
C LEU A 45 -2.91 -24.93 -22.43
N GLY A 46 -3.89 -24.48 -23.21
CA GLY A 46 -4.03 -24.88 -24.60
C GLY A 46 -2.89 -24.38 -25.48
N VAL A 47 -2.44 -23.15 -25.28
CA VAL A 47 -1.29 -22.55 -25.98
C VAL A 47 -0.03 -23.38 -25.76
N TRP A 48 0.35 -23.63 -24.51
CA TRP A 48 1.60 -24.33 -24.20
C TRP A 48 1.59 -25.78 -24.67
N ASN A 49 0.47 -26.48 -24.54
CA ASN A 49 0.33 -27.86 -25.02
C ASN A 49 0.38 -27.96 -26.56
N THR A 50 -0.12 -26.93 -27.26
CA THR A 50 -0.08 -26.87 -28.73
C THR A 50 1.33 -26.60 -29.27
N ILE A 51 2.12 -25.79 -28.57
CA ILE A 51 3.53 -25.54 -28.94
C ILE A 51 4.35 -26.82 -28.82
N HIS A 52 4.29 -27.46 -27.65
CA HIS A 52 4.93 -28.75 -27.42
C HIS A 52 4.30 -29.45 -26.21
N PRO A 53 3.97 -30.74 -26.27
CA PRO A 53 3.31 -31.44 -25.16
C PRO A 53 4.07 -31.38 -23.82
N TRP A 54 5.40 -31.32 -23.84
CA TRP A 54 6.20 -31.21 -22.61
C TRP A 54 6.14 -29.81 -21.96
N LEU A 55 5.74 -28.78 -22.71
CA LEU A 55 5.56 -27.43 -22.17
C LEU A 55 4.18 -27.24 -21.51
N GLY A 56 3.26 -28.21 -21.62
CA GLY A 56 1.95 -28.15 -20.99
C GLY A 56 1.98 -27.88 -19.48
N GLY A 57 3.07 -28.27 -18.79
CA GLY A 57 3.31 -27.95 -17.38
C GLY A 57 3.26 -26.45 -17.06
N ILE A 58 3.69 -25.57 -17.98
CA ILE A 58 3.67 -24.11 -17.78
C ILE A 58 2.23 -23.61 -17.57
N GLY A 59 1.28 -24.12 -18.34
CA GLY A 59 -0.13 -23.77 -18.21
C GLY A 59 -0.79 -24.32 -16.95
N ILE A 60 -0.32 -25.45 -16.43
CA ILE A 60 -0.80 -26.00 -15.16
C ILE A 60 -0.25 -25.16 -14.00
N THR A 61 1.05 -24.85 -14.03
CA THR A 61 1.69 -24.00 -13.02
C THR A 61 1.05 -22.61 -12.96
N SER A 62 0.75 -21.98 -14.10
CA SER A 62 0.08 -20.67 -14.12
C SER A 62 -1.31 -20.72 -13.47
N CYS A 63 -2.06 -21.81 -13.66
CA CYS A 63 -3.34 -22.04 -12.99
C CYS A 63 -3.19 -22.18 -11.48
N VAL A 64 -2.22 -22.98 -11.01
CA VAL A 64 -1.93 -23.17 -9.59
C VAL A 64 -1.50 -21.86 -8.91
N VAL A 65 -0.60 -21.10 -9.55
CA VAL A 65 -0.17 -19.79 -9.03
C VAL A 65 -1.35 -18.83 -8.94
N THR A 66 -2.17 -18.74 -9.99
CA THR A 66 -3.34 -17.86 -10.01
C THR A 66 -4.36 -18.25 -8.93
N PHE A 67 -4.52 -19.54 -8.66
CA PHE A 67 -5.38 -20.03 -7.57
C PHE A 67 -4.89 -19.53 -6.20
N PHE A 68 -3.61 -19.70 -5.88
CA PHE A 68 -3.06 -19.20 -4.61
C PHE A 68 -3.14 -17.67 -4.50
N VAL A 69 -2.86 -16.96 -5.58
CA VAL A 69 -3.02 -15.50 -5.66
C VAL A 69 -4.47 -15.10 -5.37
N ALA A 70 -5.45 -15.76 -6.00
CA ALA A 70 -6.86 -15.48 -5.77
C ALA A 70 -7.29 -15.73 -4.32
N LEU A 71 -6.73 -16.74 -3.64
CA LEU A 71 -7.04 -17.03 -2.24
C LEU A 71 -6.66 -15.86 -1.32
N TYR A 72 -5.41 -15.40 -1.34
CA TYR A 72 -4.99 -14.35 -0.40
C TYR A 72 -5.45 -12.94 -0.83
N TYR A 73 -5.60 -12.66 -2.13
CA TYR A 73 -6.14 -11.37 -2.56
C TYR A 73 -7.61 -11.18 -2.11
N ASN A 74 -8.41 -12.24 -2.06
CA ASN A 74 -9.76 -12.17 -1.48
C ASN A 74 -9.75 -11.86 0.02
N VAL A 75 -8.71 -12.29 0.76
CA VAL A 75 -8.52 -11.90 2.16
C VAL A 75 -8.25 -10.39 2.27
N ILE A 76 -7.46 -9.80 1.37
CA ILE A 76 -7.24 -8.35 1.35
C ILE A 76 -8.55 -7.60 1.08
N ILE A 77 -9.36 -8.06 0.11
CA ILE A 77 -10.69 -7.48 -0.17
C ILE A 77 -11.59 -7.58 1.07
N THR A 78 -11.51 -8.68 1.82
CA THR A 78 -12.23 -8.87 3.09
C THR A 78 -11.89 -7.79 4.10
N TRP A 79 -10.61 -7.47 4.27
CA TRP A 79 -10.17 -6.38 5.14
C TRP A 79 -10.68 -5.02 4.64
N CYS A 80 -10.69 -4.77 3.33
CA CYS A 80 -11.28 -3.55 2.78
C CYS A 80 -12.79 -3.44 3.09
N PHE A 81 -13.55 -4.54 2.99
CA PHE A 81 -14.96 -4.54 3.39
C PHE A 81 -15.14 -4.29 4.89
N PHE A 82 -14.28 -4.86 5.73
CA PHE A 82 -14.31 -4.61 7.17
C PHE A 82 -14.17 -3.11 7.47
N TYR A 83 -13.16 -2.44 6.92
CA TYR A 83 -12.98 -1.00 7.11
C TYR A 83 -14.10 -0.18 6.47
N LEU A 84 -14.60 -0.58 5.30
CA LEU A 84 -15.72 0.10 4.63
C LEU A 84 -16.98 0.07 5.50
N PHE A 85 -17.38 -1.08 6.03
CA PHE A 85 -18.58 -1.15 6.87
C PHE A 85 -18.42 -0.45 8.22
N ASN A 86 -17.22 -0.46 8.80
CA ASN A 86 -16.93 0.32 10.01
C ASN A 86 -16.90 1.84 9.75
N SER A 87 -16.66 2.28 8.51
CA SER A 87 -16.73 3.71 8.16
C SER A 87 -18.14 4.30 8.16
N PHE A 88 -19.17 3.46 8.05
CA PHE A 88 -20.59 3.88 8.12
C PHE A 88 -21.17 3.87 9.53
N GLN A 89 -20.39 3.43 10.53
CA GLN A 89 -20.83 3.31 11.92
C GLN A 89 -20.57 4.59 12.75
N SER A 90 -20.35 5.75 12.11
CA SER A 90 -20.34 7.03 12.82
C SER A 90 -21.64 7.16 13.62
N ASP A 91 -21.52 7.37 14.92
CA ASP A 91 -22.64 7.40 15.86
C ASP A 91 -23.71 8.38 15.37
N MET A 92 -24.95 7.90 15.26
CA MET A 92 -26.08 8.69 14.76
C MET A 92 -26.44 9.83 15.75
N SER A 93 -25.98 9.77 17.01
CA SER A 93 -26.10 10.84 18.00
C SER A 93 -25.08 11.96 17.88
N ASP A 94 -23.92 11.74 17.25
CA ASP A 94 -22.87 12.75 17.09
C ASP A 94 -22.26 12.73 15.67
N PRO A 95 -22.62 13.70 14.81
CA PRO A 95 -22.06 13.86 13.47
C PRO A 95 -20.54 14.06 13.43
N GLN A 96 -19.91 14.32 14.58
CA GLN A 96 -18.46 14.48 14.72
C GLN A 96 -17.79 13.27 15.39
N SER A 97 -18.54 12.18 15.60
CA SER A 97 -17.98 10.94 16.15
C SER A 97 -16.80 10.47 15.27
N PRO A 98 -15.61 10.35 15.86
CA PRO A 98 -14.42 10.01 15.09
C PRO A 98 -14.48 8.54 14.67
N LEU A 99 -13.74 8.20 13.61
CA LEU A 99 -13.66 6.81 13.12
C LEU A 99 -13.23 5.85 14.25
N PRO A 100 -13.62 4.56 14.21
CA PRO A 100 -13.29 3.62 15.28
C PRO A 100 -11.79 3.43 15.57
N TRP A 101 -10.93 3.77 14.61
CA TRP A 101 -9.47 3.71 14.69
C TRP A 101 -8.80 5.08 14.89
N ALA A 102 -9.58 6.12 15.20
CA ALA A 102 -9.07 7.47 15.41
C ALA A 102 -8.54 7.69 16.83
N ASN A 103 -9.13 7.02 17.83
CA ASN A 103 -8.79 7.16 19.25
C ASN A 103 -8.57 5.79 19.89
N CYS A 104 -7.74 5.75 20.93
CA CYS A 104 -7.60 4.56 21.76
C CYS A 104 -8.88 4.28 22.58
N PRO A 105 -9.26 3.01 22.77
CA PRO A 105 -10.36 2.67 23.66
C PRO A 105 -9.98 2.96 25.12
N MET A 106 -10.96 3.43 25.90
CA MET A 106 -10.82 3.77 27.31
C MET A 106 -11.44 2.67 28.18
N ILE A 107 -10.69 2.17 29.17
CA ILE A 107 -11.18 1.24 30.19
C ILE A 107 -11.05 1.93 31.54
N ASN A 108 -12.15 2.11 32.28
CA ASN A 108 -12.17 2.83 33.58
C ASN A 108 -11.52 4.22 33.55
N ASN A 109 -11.78 5.01 32.50
CA ASN A 109 -11.17 6.34 32.27
C ASN A 109 -9.64 6.33 32.09
N THR A 110 -9.03 5.18 31.86
CA THR A 110 -7.62 5.04 31.49
C THR A 110 -7.50 4.45 30.09
N GLU A 111 -6.58 4.99 29.28
CA GLU A 111 -6.28 4.43 27.97
C GLU A 111 -5.70 3.02 28.11
N VAL A 112 -6.03 2.14 27.17
CA VAL A 112 -5.44 0.81 27.14
C VAL A 112 -3.93 0.94 26.92
N PRO A 113 -3.08 0.40 27.81
CA PRO A 113 -1.62 0.63 27.77
C PRO A 113 -0.97 0.08 26.50
N GLU A 114 -1.55 -0.97 25.90
CA GLU A 114 -1.11 -1.49 24.61
C GLU A 114 -1.36 -0.51 23.45
N CYS A 115 -2.47 0.22 23.49
CA CYS A 115 -2.80 1.21 22.47
C CYS A 115 -1.91 2.45 22.61
N GLU A 116 -1.68 2.92 23.84
CA GLU A 116 -0.78 4.03 24.15
C GLU A 116 0.65 3.77 23.66
N LYS A 117 1.16 2.55 23.86
CA LYS A 117 2.52 2.19 23.43
C LYS A 117 2.67 2.01 21.91
N SER A 118 1.57 1.75 21.19
CA SER A 118 1.59 1.46 19.76
C SER A 118 1.04 2.64 18.96
N SER A 119 -0.20 2.54 18.49
CA SER A 119 -1.00 3.63 17.96
C SER A 119 -2.45 3.19 17.87
N GLU A 120 -3.36 4.15 17.80
CA GLU A 120 -4.80 3.96 17.67
C GLU A 120 -5.13 3.05 16.47
N THR A 121 -4.45 3.30 15.34
CA THR A 121 -4.62 2.51 14.11
C THR A 121 -4.03 1.11 14.18
N ALA A 122 -2.86 0.95 14.83
CA ALA A 122 -2.22 -0.36 15.00
C ALA A 122 -3.03 -1.24 15.96
N TYR A 123 -3.51 -0.68 17.07
CA TYR A 123 -4.36 -1.38 18.01
C TYR A 123 -5.65 -1.86 17.34
N PHE A 124 -6.32 -0.98 16.59
CA PHE A 124 -7.53 -1.37 15.85
C PHE A 124 -7.27 -2.48 14.83
N TRP A 125 -6.13 -2.47 14.15
CA TRP A 125 -5.77 -3.53 13.20
C TRP A 125 -5.50 -4.87 13.89
N TYR A 126 -4.59 -4.89 14.88
CA TYR A 126 -4.12 -6.14 15.48
C TYR A 126 -5.10 -6.72 16.50
N ARG A 127 -5.79 -5.88 17.29
CA ARG A 127 -6.70 -6.34 18.36
C ARG A 127 -8.16 -6.38 17.94
N THR A 128 -8.65 -5.39 17.20
CA THR A 128 -10.08 -5.33 16.84
C THR A 128 -10.37 -6.04 15.51
N THR A 129 -9.55 -5.79 14.49
CA THR A 129 -9.80 -6.31 13.13
C THR A 129 -9.39 -7.77 13.00
N LEU A 130 -8.11 -8.05 13.25
CA LEU A 130 -7.53 -9.39 13.12
C LEU A 130 -7.73 -10.23 14.39
N ASP A 131 -7.63 -9.59 15.55
CA ASP A 131 -7.50 -10.25 16.85
C ASP A 131 -6.39 -11.33 16.82
N SER A 132 -5.18 -10.86 16.50
CA SER A 132 -4.04 -11.73 16.20
C SER A 132 -3.47 -12.40 17.45
N SER A 133 -3.14 -13.67 17.33
CA SER A 133 -2.36 -14.39 18.33
C SER A 133 -0.90 -13.91 18.39
N PRO A 134 -0.19 -14.18 19.49
CA PRO A 134 1.23 -13.83 19.61
C PRO A 134 2.13 -14.62 18.64
N ASN A 135 1.75 -15.85 18.31
CA ASN A 135 2.56 -16.80 17.54
C ASN A 135 1.73 -17.48 16.44
N ILE A 136 2.39 -17.82 15.33
CA ILE A 136 1.76 -18.54 14.21
C ILE A 136 1.26 -19.95 14.59
N ASP A 137 1.90 -20.57 15.58
CA ASP A 137 1.55 -21.91 16.06
C ASP A 137 0.25 -21.90 16.89
N GLU A 138 -0.17 -20.73 17.37
CA GLU A 138 -1.40 -20.53 18.14
C GLU A 138 -2.49 -20.00 17.21
N LEU A 139 -3.22 -20.90 16.56
CA LEU A 139 -4.21 -20.56 15.53
C LEU A 139 -5.47 -19.85 16.06
N GLY A 140 -5.71 -19.91 17.38
CA GLY A 140 -6.89 -19.32 18.01
C GLY A 140 -8.22 -19.82 17.44
N ASP A 141 -9.30 -19.10 17.74
CA ASP A 141 -10.64 -19.37 17.19
C ASP A 141 -10.89 -18.61 15.89
N LEU A 142 -11.76 -19.17 15.04
CA LEU A 142 -12.22 -18.50 13.83
C LEU A 142 -13.01 -17.24 14.17
N LYS A 143 -12.48 -16.08 13.78
CA LYS A 143 -13.12 -14.78 13.96
C LYS A 143 -14.32 -14.66 13.01
N TRP A 144 -15.52 -14.84 13.54
CA TRP A 144 -16.75 -14.97 12.75
C TRP A 144 -17.02 -13.76 11.85
N TRP A 145 -16.65 -12.54 12.28
CA TRP A 145 -16.82 -11.33 11.47
C TRP A 145 -15.95 -11.37 10.20
N ILE A 146 -14.70 -11.84 10.29
CA ILE A 146 -13.84 -12.04 9.12
C ILE A 146 -14.40 -13.13 8.21
N VAL A 147 -14.90 -14.22 8.77
CA VAL A 147 -15.49 -15.33 7.98
C VAL A 147 -16.68 -14.86 7.15
N ILE A 148 -17.59 -14.08 7.74
CA ILE A 148 -18.77 -13.54 7.03
C ILE A 148 -18.33 -12.57 5.92
N LEU A 149 -17.35 -11.70 6.18
CA LEU A 149 -16.85 -10.76 5.18
C LEU A 149 -16.06 -11.46 4.07
N LEU A 150 -15.37 -12.56 4.37
CA LEU A 150 -14.70 -13.38 3.38
C LEU A 150 -15.72 -14.07 2.47
N LEU A 151 -16.80 -14.60 3.04
CA LEU A 151 -17.91 -15.14 2.25
C LEU A 151 -18.51 -14.06 1.35
N LEU A 152 -18.71 -12.84 1.86
CA LEU A 152 -19.18 -11.71 1.07
C LEU A 152 -18.22 -11.39 -0.09
N ALA A 153 -16.91 -11.35 0.15
CA ALA A 153 -15.92 -11.11 -0.89
C ALA A 153 -16.01 -12.15 -2.03
N TRP A 154 -16.09 -13.43 -1.68
CA TRP A 154 -16.29 -14.50 -2.67
C TRP A 154 -17.61 -14.40 -3.42
N VAL A 155 -18.71 -14.05 -2.75
CA VAL A 155 -20.01 -13.85 -3.39
C VAL A 155 -19.96 -12.69 -4.39
N VAL A 156 -19.33 -11.57 -4.04
CA VAL A 156 -19.14 -10.43 -4.95
C VAL A 156 -18.31 -10.83 -6.16
N VAL A 157 -17.18 -11.51 -5.97
CA VAL A 157 -16.34 -12.00 -7.07
C VAL A 157 -17.11 -12.97 -7.97
N PHE A 158 -17.88 -13.88 -7.37
CA PHE A 158 -18.73 -14.82 -8.11
C PHE A 158 -19.71 -14.07 -9.02
N PHE A 159 -20.45 -13.07 -8.51
CA PHE A 159 -21.40 -12.31 -9.32
C PHE A 159 -20.73 -11.51 -10.44
N ILE A 160 -19.56 -10.93 -10.20
CA ILE A 160 -18.79 -10.21 -11.23
C ILE A 160 -18.41 -11.18 -12.37
N MET A 161 -18.02 -12.42 -12.03
CA MET A 161 -17.52 -13.43 -12.96
C MET A 161 -18.58 -14.39 -13.51
N MET A 162 -19.83 -14.33 -13.04
CA MET A 162 -20.87 -15.34 -13.29
C MET A 162 -21.14 -15.61 -14.78
N LYS A 163 -20.99 -14.61 -15.66
CA LYS A 163 -21.10 -14.78 -17.14
C LYS A 163 -19.77 -14.61 -17.86
N GLY A 164 -18.66 -14.88 -17.18
CA GLY A 164 -17.30 -14.68 -17.68
C GLY A 164 -17.09 -13.24 -18.18
N ILE A 165 -16.44 -13.11 -19.33
CA ILE A 165 -16.01 -11.82 -19.89
C ILE A 165 -17.17 -10.88 -20.24
N GLN A 166 -18.37 -11.40 -20.48
CA GLN A 166 -19.56 -10.59 -20.79
C GLN A 166 -20.08 -9.81 -19.57
N SER A 167 -19.90 -10.36 -18.37
CA SER A 167 -20.25 -9.70 -17.11
C SER A 167 -19.11 -8.82 -16.64
N SER A 168 -17.91 -9.41 -16.49
CA SER A 168 -16.75 -8.69 -15.97
C SER A 168 -16.35 -7.51 -16.86
N GLY A 169 -16.51 -7.61 -18.18
CA GLY A 169 -16.28 -6.52 -19.13
C GLY A 169 -17.21 -5.31 -18.94
N LYS A 170 -18.40 -5.47 -18.35
CA LYS A 170 -19.27 -4.34 -17.98
C LYS A 170 -18.86 -3.73 -16.65
N VAL A 171 -18.54 -4.57 -15.68
CA VAL A 171 -18.09 -4.16 -14.34
C VAL A 171 -16.76 -3.38 -14.43
N VAL A 172 -15.88 -3.77 -15.37
CA VAL A 172 -14.56 -3.15 -15.53
C VAL A 172 -14.60 -1.67 -15.84
N TYR A 173 -15.67 -1.16 -16.48
CA TYR A 173 -15.81 0.28 -16.74
C TYR A 173 -15.87 1.08 -15.44
N PHE A 174 -16.61 0.57 -14.44
CA PHE A 174 -16.65 1.20 -13.13
C PHE A 174 -15.35 0.95 -12.36
N THR A 175 -14.92 -0.31 -12.25
CA THR A 175 -13.77 -0.67 -11.41
C THR A 175 -12.44 -0.15 -11.93
N SER A 176 -12.32 0.18 -13.22
CA SER A 176 -11.11 0.83 -13.77
C SER A 176 -11.16 2.35 -13.63
N MET A 177 -12.31 3.01 -13.82
CA MET A 177 -12.41 4.48 -13.78
C MET A 177 -12.52 5.03 -12.36
N PHE A 178 -13.26 4.36 -11.48
CA PHE A 178 -13.50 4.84 -10.12
C PHE A 178 -12.20 5.02 -9.31
N PRO A 179 -11.20 4.11 -9.35
CA PRO A 179 -9.92 4.33 -8.67
C PRO A 179 -9.19 5.60 -9.13
N TYR A 180 -9.22 5.96 -10.43
CA TYR A 180 -8.58 7.20 -10.88
C TYR A 180 -9.27 8.45 -10.34
N ILE A 181 -10.61 8.44 -10.25
CA ILE A 181 -11.37 9.53 -9.65
C ILE A 181 -10.99 9.69 -8.17
N VAL A 182 -10.98 8.59 -7.42
CA VAL A 182 -10.62 8.59 -5.99
C VAL A 182 -9.17 9.02 -5.77
N LEU A 183 -8.22 8.50 -6.57
CA LEU A 183 -6.82 8.93 -6.52
C LEU A 183 -6.67 10.42 -6.80
N THR A 184 -7.47 10.98 -7.72
CA THR A 184 -7.46 12.43 -8.00
C THR A 184 -7.97 13.25 -6.83
N ILE A 185 -9.03 12.80 -6.16
CA ILE A 185 -9.54 13.45 -4.94
C ILE A 185 -8.49 13.40 -3.83
N PHE A 186 -7.86 12.24 -3.61
CA PHE A 186 -6.80 12.10 -2.63
C PHE A 186 -5.52 12.85 -2.99
N PHE A 187 -5.21 13.03 -4.28
CA PHE A 187 -4.12 13.87 -4.72
C PHE A 187 -4.35 15.32 -4.28
N ILE A 188 -5.50 15.91 -4.65
CA ILE A 188 -5.85 17.29 -4.31
C ILE A 188 -5.87 17.48 -2.79
N ARG A 189 -6.48 16.53 -2.06
CA ARG A 189 -6.47 16.60 -0.59
C ARG A 189 -5.07 16.42 -0.01
N GLY A 190 -4.29 15.47 -0.50
CA GLY A 190 -2.94 15.16 -0.03
C GLY A 190 -1.99 16.33 -0.14
N ILE A 191 -1.94 17.00 -1.29
CA ILE A 191 -1.03 18.14 -1.51
C ILE A 191 -1.41 19.39 -0.70
N THR A 192 -2.67 19.51 -0.24
CA THR A 192 -3.12 20.64 0.59
C THR A 192 -2.82 20.44 2.08
N LEU A 193 -2.36 19.25 2.50
CA LEU A 193 -2.02 18.96 3.88
C LEU A 193 -0.60 19.43 4.24
N LYS A 194 -0.42 19.85 5.49
CA LYS A 194 0.88 20.25 6.05
C LYS A 194 1.85 19.06 6.03
N GLY A 195 3.05 19.23 5.49
CA GLY A 195 4.06 18.16 5.44
C GLY A 195 4.05 17.30 4.17
N ALA A 196 3.10 17.51 3.26
CA ALA A 196 3.06 16.79 1.97
C ALA A 196 4.33 17.00 1.14
N SER A 197 4.87 18.22 1.12
CA SER A 197 6.13 18.53 0.42
C SER A 197 7.31 17.74 0.95
N ALA A 198 7.40 17.49 2.27
CA ALA A 198 8.48 16.71 2.86
C ALA A 198 8.43 15.24 2.40
N GLY A 199 7.22 14.65 2.33
CA GLY A 199 7.02 13.31 1.78
C GLY A 199 7.38 13.21 0.29
N LEU A 200 7.02 14.21 -0.51
CA LEU A 200 7.38 14.25 -1.94
C LEU A 200 8.89 14.44 -2.16
N VAL A 201 9.55 15.29 -1.38
CA VAL A 201 11.01 15.45 -1.43
C VAL A 201 11.69 14.13 -1.03
N HIS A 202 11.19 13.46 0.00
CA HIS A 202 11.67 12.14 0.40
C HIS A 202 11.54 11.12 -0.75
N MET A 203 10.40 11.14 -1.46
CA MET A 203 10.18 10.29 -2.62
C MET A 203 11.21 10.53 -3.73
N TYR A 204 11.55 11.78 -4.04
CA TYR A 204 12.45 12.10 -5.15
C TYR A 204 13.94 12.11 -4.79
N THR A 205 14.32 12.02 -3.52
CA THR A 205 15.73 12.05 -3.10
C THR A 205 16.36 10.66 -3.25
N PRO A 206 17.20 10.40 -4.29
CA PRO A 206 17.67 9.05 -4.57
C PRO A 206 18.88 8.72 -3.68
N LYS A 207 18.81 7.64 -2.91
CA LYS A 207 19.99 7.06 -2.26
C LYS A 207 20.70 6.13 -3.24
N VAL A 208 21.58 6.71 -4.08
CA VAL A 208 22.26 6.00 -5.17
C VAL A 208 23.05 4.76 -4.72
N GLU A 209 23.53 4.75 -3.47
CA GLU A 209 24.22 3.61 -2.86
C GLU A 209 23.35 2.34 -2.86
N LYS A 210 22.02 2.47 -2.78
CA LYS A 210 21.10 1.35 -2.81
C LYS A 210 21.05 0.64 -4.17
N LEU A 211 21.44 1.31 -5.27
CA LEU A 211 21.47 0.70 -6.60
C LEU A 211 22.53 -0.40 -6.73
N LEU A 212 23.51 -0.42 -5.82
CA LEU A 212 24.53 -1.48 -5.75
C LEU A 212 24.01 -2.77 -5.11
N ASP A 213 22.87 -2.72 -4.41
CA ASP A 213 22.26 -3.90 -3.81
C ASP A 213 21.46 -4.68 -4.87
N PRO A 214 21.84 -5.94 -5.19
CA PRO A 214 21.14 -6.76 -6.17
C PRO A 214 19.68 -7.04 -5.78
N LYS A 215 19.33 -6.98 -4.48
CA LYS A 215 17.94 -7.16 -4.03
C LYS A 215 17.01 -6.09 -4.60
N VAL A 216 17.49 -4.85 -4.74
CA VAL A 216 16.69 -3.75 -5.32
C VAL A 216 16.28 -4.06 -6.76
N TRP A 217 17.18 -4.66 -7.54
CA TRP A 217 16.91 -5.06 -8.92
C TRP A 217 15.98 -6.27 -9.01
N LEU A 218 16.15 -7.25 -8.12
CA LEU A 218 15.25 -8.41 -8.01
C LEU A 218 13.82 -7.98 -7.64
N ASP A 219 13.68 -7.08 -6.68
CA ASP A 219 12.39 -6.56 -6.24
C ASP A 219 11.74 -5.70 -7.35
N ALA A 220 12.53 -4.93 -8.09
CA ALA A 220 12.06 -4.17 -9.25
C ALA A 220 11.55 -5.09 -10.37
N ALA A 221 12.29 -6.14 -10.71
CA ALA A 221 11.85 -7.13 -11.71
C ALA A 221 10.56 -7.82 -11.24
N THR A 222 10.54 -8.33 -10.01
CA THR A 222 9.36 -8.96 -9.40
C THR A 222 8.14 -8.03 -9.44
N GLN A 223 8.35 -6.74 -9.15
CA GLN A 223 7.31 -5.73 -9.22
C GLN A 223 6.77 -5.53 -10.65
N VAL A 224 7.61 -5.61 -11.69
CA VAL A 224 7.16 -5.56 -13.09
C VAL A 224 6.27 -6.77 -13.42
N PHE A 225 6.65 -7.99 -13.01
CA PHE A 225 5.82 -9.19 -13.21
C PHE A 225 4.45 -9.04 -12.55
N TYR A 226 4.39 -8.64 -11.29
CA TYR A 226 3.13 -8.45 -10.58
C TYR A 226 2.31 -7.28 -11.12
N SER A 227 2.95 -6.21 -11.60
CA SER A 227 2.25 -5.03 -12.15
C SER A 227 1.52 -5.35 -13.45
N PHE A 228 2.12 -6.16 -14.31
CA PHE A 228 1.50 -6.58 -15.58
C PHE A 228 0.71 -7.88 -15.47
N GLY A 229 0.90 -8.67 -14.41
CA GLY A 229 0.33 -10.02 -14.31
C GLY A 229 0.96 -11.01 -15.29
N LEU A 230 2.25 -10.84 -15.56
CA LEU A 230 3.02 -11.74 -16.43
C LEU A 230 3.09 -13.13 -15.81
N ALA A 231 3.19 -14.15 -16.65
CA ALA A 231 3.25 -15.58 -16.29
C ALA A 231 2.00 -16.14 -15.58
N PHE A 232 0.94 -15.36 -15.36
CA PHE A 232 -0.34 -15.86 -14.84
C PHE A 232 -1.22 -16.47 -15.92
N GLY A 233 -0.90 -16.26 -17.20
CA GLY A 233 -1.68 -16.78 -18.33
C GLY A 233 -3.00 -16.04 -18.59
N SER A 234 -3.32 -15.02 -17.79
CA SER A 234 -4.47 -14.14 -17.98
C SER A 234 -4.35 -13.29 -19.24
N LEU A 235 -3.15 -12.77 -19.55
CA LEU A 235 -2.88 -11.99 -20.76
C LEU A 235 -3.04 -12.83 -22.03
N ILE A 236 -2.60 -14.09 -22.00
CA ILE A 236 -2.83 -15.06 -23.09
C ILE A 236 -4.34 -15.27 -23.28
N ALA A 237 -5.07 -15.49 -22.18
CA ALA A 237 -6.53 -15.67 -22.23
C ALA A 237 -7.24 -14.43 -22.78
N PHE A 238 -6.87 -13.21 -22.35
CA PHE A 238 -7.44 -11.98 -22.90
C PHE A 238 -7.10 -11.77 -24.36
N GLY A 239 -5.83 -12.00 -24.75
CA GLY A 239 -5.41 -11.95 -26.13
C GLY A 239 -6.22 -12.89 -27.03
N SER A 240 -6.60 -14.07 -26.53
CA SER A 240 -7.39 -15.05 -27.29
C SER A 240 -8.77 -14.56 -27.74
N TYR A 241 -9.32 -13.53 -27.08
CA TYR A 241 -10.60 -12.89 -27.44
C TYR A 241 -10.45 -11.74 -28.43
N ASN A 242 -9.23 -11.27 -28.71
CA ASN A 242 -9.00 -10.19 -29.67
C ASN A 242 -9.28 -10.65 -31.11
N THR A 243 -9.65 -9.69 -31.98
CA THR A 243 -9.75 -9.95 -33.41
C THR A 243 -8.35 -10.20 -34.01
N PRO A 244 -8.21 -10.98 -35.09
CA PRO A 244 -6.89 -11.34 -35.63
C PRO A 244 -6.11 -10.15 -36.17
N ASP A 245 -6.80 -9.14 -36.66
CA ASP A 245 -6.29 -7.89 -37.22
C ASP A 245 -6.03 -6.80 -36.16
N ASN A 246 -6.30 -7.08 -34.89
CA ASN A 246 -6.06 -6.13 -33.82
C ASN A 246 -4.56 -5.87 -33.62
N ASN A 247 -4.19 -4.60 -33.43
CA ASN A 247 -2.79 -4.21 -33.24
C ASN A 247 -2.34 -4.40 -31.79
N CYS A 248 -1.91 -5.62 -31.47
CA CYS A 248 -1.44 -5.96 -30.12
C CYS A 248 -0.22 -5.15 -29.66
N VAL A 249 0.66 -4.72 -30.58
CA VAL A 249 1.83 -3.88 -30.24
C VAL A 249 1.38 -2.53 -29.68
N ARG A 250 0.41 -1.89 -30.34
CA ARG A 250 -0.16 -0.62 -29.87
C ARG A 250 -0.80 -0.78 -28.49
N ASP A 251 -1.54 -1.86 -28.28
CA ASP A 251 -2.21 -2.14 -27.01
C ASP A 251 -1.19 -2.32 -25.88
N VAL A 252 -0.14 -3.13 -26.11
CA VAL A 252 0.90 -3.35 -25.11
C VAL A 252 1.63 -2.04 -24.77
N ILE A 253 1.99 -1.23 -25.76
CA ILE A 253 2.65 0.07 -25.50
C ILE A 253 1.73 0.99 -24.69
N LEU A 254 0.46 1.09 -25.07
CA LEU A 254 -0.50 1.94 -24.37
C LEU A 254 -0.69 1.49 -22.92
N VAL A 255 -0.93 0.20 -22.69
CA VAL A 255 -1.12 -0.35 -21.34
C VAL A 255 0.16 -0.19 -20.51
N SER A 256 1.34 -0.35 -21.11
CA SER A 256 2.62 -0.17 -20.42
C SER A 256 2.84 1.27 -19.96
N ILE A 257 2.55 2.25 -20.83
CA ILE A 257 2.63 3.67 -20.48
C ILE A 257 1.61 4.01 -19.40
N THR A 258 0.36 3.56 -19.54
CA THR A 258 -0.68 3.80 -18.52
C THR A 258 -0.29 3.17 -17.19
N ASN A 259 0.23 1.95 -17.17
CA ASN A 259 0.67 1.28 -15.95
C ASN A 259 1.79 2.05 -15.25
N ALA A 260 2.82 2.49 -15.99
CA ALA A 260 3.91 3.29 -15.44
C ALA A 260 3.43 4.64 -14.90
N PHE A 261 2.60 5.34 -15.66
CA PHE A 261 2.02 6.61 -15.24
C PHE A 261 1.19 6.44 -13.96
N THR A 262 0.33 5.43 -13.89
CA THR A 262 -0.52 5.16 -12.73
C THR A 262 0.29 4.76 -11.50
N ALA A 263 1.37 4.01 -11.67
CA ALA A 263 2.28 3.67 -10.57
C ALA A 263 2.96 4.92 -9.99
N ILE A 264 3.49 5.80 -10.83
CA ILE A 264 4.08 7.08 -10.40
C ILE A 264 3.01 7.96 -9.75
N TYR A 265 1.84 8.08 -10.37
CA TYR A 265 0.74 8.91 -9.86
C TYR A 265 0.25 8.45 -8.48
N ALA A 266 0.01 7.15 -8.31
CA ALA A 266 -0.36 6.57 -7.03
C ALA A 266 0.74 6.76 -5.96
N SER A 267 2.02 6.64 -6.36
CA SER A 267 3.15 6.88 -5.45
C SER A 267 3.16 8.33 -4.95
N VAL A 268 2.97 9.31 -5.83
CA VAL A 268 2.88 10.73 -5.45
C VAL A 268 1.76 10.96 -4.42
N VAL A 269 0.58 10.38 -4.63
CA VAL A 269 -0.54 10.49 -3.68
C VAL A 269 -0.20 9.88 -2.32
N VAL A 270 0.39 8.70 -2.31
CA VAL A 270 0.78 8.01 -1.06
C VAL A 270 1.84 8.80 -0.31
N PHE A 271 2.92 9.23 -0.97
CA PHE A 271 3.99 9.99 -0.32
C PHE A 271 3.54 11.36 0.20
N ALA A 272 2.56 12.00 -0.45
CA ALA A 272 1.95 13.21 0.09
C ALA A 272 1.23 12.95 1.44
N ILE A 273 0.49 11.84 1.54
CA ILE A 273 -0.22 11.46 2.77
C ILE A 273 0.75 10.97 3.86
N LEU A 274 1.78 10.19 3.49
CA LEU A 274 2.83 9.76 4.42
C LEU A 274 3.61 10.95 4.97
N GLY A 275 3.88 11.98 4.14
CA GLY A 275 4.48 13.24 4.59
C GLY A 275 3.65 13.97 5.64
N PHE A 276 2.32 14.03 5.45
CA PHE A 276 1.40 14.55 6.46
C PHE A 276 1.41 13.73 7.75
N LYS A 277 1.43 12.39 7.66
CA LYS A 277 1.50 11.51 8.84
C LYS A 277 2.81 11.72 9.60
N ALA A 278 3.95 11.74 8.91
CA ALA A 278 5.26 11.96 9.51
C ALA A 278 5.34 13.34 10.20
N MET A 279 4.81 14.39 9.55
CA MET A 279 4.76 15.74 10.14
C MET A 279 3.86 15.78 11.39
N THR A 280 2.73 15.08 11.36
CA THR A 280 1.82 14.99 12.51
C THR A 280 2.47 14.28 13.70
N ASN A 281 3.18 13.18 13.45
CA ASN A 281 3.93 12.46 14.48
C ASN A 281 5.07 13.31 15.05
N PHE A 282 5.78 14.04 14.19
CA PHE A 282 6.82 14.99 14.59
C PHE A 282 6.24 16.10 15.50
N ASP A 283 5.12 16.70 15.11
CA ASP A 283 4.43 17.71 15.92
C ASP A 283 3.96 17.13 17.28
N LYS A 284 3.44 15.89 17.32
CA LYS A 284 3.07 15.19 18.58
C LYS A 284 4.28 15.00 19.50
N CYS A 285 5.41 14.52 18.95
CA CYS A 285 6.66 14.32 19.70
C CYS A 285 7.16 15.64 20.31
N LEU A 286 7.14 16.73 19.53
CA LEU A 286 7.52 18.07 19.98
C LEU A 286 6.64 18.57 21.13
N VAL A 287 5.32 18.38 21.03
CA VAL A 287 4.39 18.76 22.09
C VAL A 287 4.63 17.96 23.36
N ASN A 288 4.86 16.64 23.25
CA ASN A 288 5.16 15.79 24.40
C ASN A 288 6.44 16.23 25.13
N ASN A 289 7.52 16.49 24.37
CA ASN A 289 8.76 17.00 24.94
C ASN A 289 8.60 18.38 25.59
N LYS A 290 7.85 19.29 24.96
CA LYS A 290 7.53 20.61 25.56
C LYS A 290 6.75 20.48 26.86
N MET A 291 5.80 19.54 26.93
CA MET A 291 5.04 19.25 28.15
C MET A 291 5.93 18.70 29.27
N LYS A 292 6.83 17.75 28.97
CA LYS A 292 7.81 17.24 29.94
C LYS A 292 8.71 18.36 30.47
N LEU A 293 9.24 19.22 29.59
CA LEU A 293 10.07 20.36 30.00
C LEU A 293 9.31 21.40 30.83
N PHE A 294 8.03 21.64 30.51
CA PHE A 294 7.17 22.51 31.31
C PHE A 294 6.91 21.93 32.71
N GLN A 295 6.67 20.63 32.84
CA GLN A 295 6.48 19.96 34.13
C GLN A 295 7.73 20.06 35.03
N HIS A 296 8.93 20.08 34.43
CA HIS A 296 10.18 20.31 35.15
C HIS A 296 10.53 21.79 35.36
N ASN A 297 9.60 22.73 35.12
CA ASN A 297 9.78 24.18 35.24
C ASN A 297 10.93 24.76 34.37
N LEU A 298 11.34 24.06 33.32
CA LEU A 298 12.38 24.53 32.39
C LEU A 298 11.83 25.43 31.27
N LEU A 299 10.50 25.38 31.06
CA LEU A 299 9.79 26.25 30.14
C LEU A 299 8.74 27.07 30.88
N PRO A 300 8.52 28.35 30.51
CA PRO A 300 7.52 29.21 31.15
C PRO A 300 6.08 28.83 30.79
N ASN A 301 5.87 28.17 29.66
CA ASN A 301 4.57 27.70 29.21
C ASN A 301 4.72 26.50 28.24
N ALA A 302 3.69 25.67 28.11
CA ALA A 302 3.67 24.54 27.18
C ALA A 302 3.52 24.97 25.70
N SER A 303 2.96 26.15 25.43
CA SER A 303 2.70 26.68 24.09
C SER A 303 3.83 27.53 23.50
N VAL A 304 5.07 27.27 23.91
CA VAL A 304 6.25 28.04 23.47
C VAL A 304 6.60 27.73 22.00
N SER A 305 7.09 28.73 21.25
CA SER A 305 7.50 28.56 19.85
C SER A 305 8.62 27.53 19.72
N THR A 306 8.72 26.88 18.56
CA THR A 306 9.73 25.82 18.31
C THR A 306 11.15 26.35 18.45
N ASP A 307 11.41 27.61 18.06
CA ASP A 307 12.74 28.22 18.16
C ASP A 307 13.24 28.33 19.61
N ILE A 308 12.33 28.66 20.55
CA ILE A 308 12.66 28.79 21.97
C ILE A 308 12.87 27.39 22.59
N TYR A 309 12.13 26.38 22.11
CA TYR A 309 12.36 24.99 22.51
C TYR A 309 13.75 24.51 22.07
N GLU A 310 14.13 24.75 20.82
CA GLU A 310 15.45 24.37 20.29
C GLU A 310 16.59 25.09 21.02
N SER A 311 16.44 26.40 21.30
CA SER A 311 17.45 27.14 22.07
C SER A 311 17.58 26.64 23.51
N THR A 312 16.47 26.26 24.14
CA THR A 312 16.48 25.72 25.51
C THR A 312 17.10 24.33 25.55
N LEU A 313 16.79 23.48 24.56
CA LEU A 313 17.39 22.17 24.40
C LEU A 313 18.91 22.27 24.17
N ALA A 314 19.36 23.20 23.33
CA ALA A 314 20.78 23.46 23.07
C ALA A 314 21.52 23.97 24.32
N ASN A 315 20.88 24.79 25.16
CA ASN A 315 21.44 25.20 26.44
C ASN A 315 21.50 24.04 27.45
N LEU A 316 20.49 23.17 27.49
CA LEU A 316 20.44 22.02 28.39
C LEU A 316 21.51 20.96 28.05
N THR A 317 21.75 20.70 26.77
CA THR A 317 22.84 19.81 26.33
C THR A 317 24.22 20.42 26.64
N ALA A 318 24.37 21.74 26.53
CA ALA A 318 25.61 22.42 26.91
C ALA A 318 25.92 22.38 28.42
N ILE A 319 24.89 22.29 29.28
CA ILE A 319 25.03 22.28 30.74
C ILE A 319 25.20 20.85 31.30
N ASN A 320 25.14 19.79 30.47
CA ASN A 320 25.12 18.38 30.92
C ASN A 320 24.01 18.11 31.97
N ALA A 321 22.94 18.90 31.97
CA ALA A 321 21.81 18.78 32.89
C ALA A 321 20.77 17.73 32.43
N THR A 322 21.12 16.86 31.48
CA THR A 322 20.24 15.80 30.96
C THR A 322 20.04 14.62 31.91
N MET A 323 20.58 14.69 33.14
CA MET A 323 20.40 13.65 34.14
C MET A 323 18.99 13.76 34.74
N ASP A 324 18.03 13.07 34.09
CA ASP A 324 16.75 12.53 34.61
C ASP A 324 15.48 12.89 33.79
N ILE A 325 15.60 13.62 32.67
CA ILE A 325 14.46 13.90 31.78
C ILE A 325 14.53 13.02 30.53
N ASP A 326 13.63 12.03 30.44
CA ASP A 326 13.47 11.14 29.29
C ASP A 326 12.82 11.89 28.10
N LEU A 327 13.64 12.62 27.35
CA LEU A 327 13.23 13.33 26.12
C LEU A 327 13.41 12.45 24.89
N GLU A 328 12.39 12.37 24.06
CA GLU A 328 12.46 11.65 22.79
C GLU A 328 13.16 12.49 21.72
N THR A 329 13.97 11.86 20.86
CA THR A 329 14.58 12.55 19.71
C THR A 329 13.56 12.72 18.60
N CYS A 330 12.98 13.92 18.47
CA CYS A 330 12.05 14.23 17.38
C CYS A 330 12.82 14.65 16.12
N ASP A 331 12.95 13.76 15.14
CA ASP A 331 13.48 14.08 13.80
C ASP A 331 12.48 13.69 12.70
N LEU A 332 12.12 14.66 11.87
CA LEU A 332 11.22 14.46 10.73
C LEU A 332 11.80 13.47 9.71
N SER A 333 13.12 13.46 9.51
CA SER A 333 13.76 12.54 8.57
C SER A 333 13.65 11.09 9.05
N GLN A 334 13.78 10.87 10.36
CA GLN A 334 13.58 9.58 11.00
C GLN A 334 12.11 9.14 10.91
N GLN A 335 11.16 10.04 11.16
CA GLN A 335 9.73 9.77 11.01
C GLN A 335 9.37 9.37 9.57
N LEU A 336 9.94 10.03 8.56
CA LEU A 336 9.75 9.68 7.15
C LEU A 336 10.38 8.34 6.74
N ASN A 337 11.38 7.84 7.48
CA ASN A 337 11.94 6.50 7.25
C ASN A 337 11.14 5.41 8.00
N GLN A 338 10.33 5.79 9.00
CA GLN A 338 9.58 4.88 9.88
C GLN A 338 8.11 4.73 9.49
N VAL A 339 7.50 5.82 8.98
CA VAL A 339 6.21 5.84 8.29
C VAL A 339 6.38 5.19 6.95
#